data_AF-A0A6C2URH7-F1
#
_entry.id   AF-A0A6C2URH7-F1
#
_cell.length_a   1.000
_cell.length_b   1.000
_cell.length_c   1.000
_cell.angle_alpha   90.00
_cell.angle_beta   90.00
_cell.angle_gamma   90.00
#
_symmetry.space_group_name_H-M   'P 1'
#
loop_
_entity.id
_entity.type
_entity.pdbx_description
1 polymer ?
#
loop_
_entity_poly.entity_id
_entity_poly.type
_entity_poly.pdbx_seq_one_letter_code
_entity_poly.pdbx_strand_id
1 'polypeptide(L)'
;MQFSELIPNEKILHAITDCGFETPTPIQAEAIPAIQSGRDIIGCARTGTGKTAAFALPLIQRLEDTWTAAREIRVRSLILSPTRELAIQLHKNIKAFAVHTELNTLLVHGGTEYIDQIMALRKGVDILVATPGRMLDLIDRKALSLDQVEVFVVDEADRMLDMGFAPDIRKIAPMLPQSRQALFFSATMPAAALHLANVILRKPKHVSSDPVSAAAENIAKTLYYVEKNNKFALLEWMLRRLEYERVLVFCRTRRGADRLTEQLKKSDLPVEVFHGDKTQTHRQNILEDFRSGETPVLVATDLAARGIDIENISHIINFDLPNEAETFVHRIGRTARAGASGIALSFCDPSEKSYLREILTHLGEEIEVDEDHPFHSEQIKNYSGNVQSKHTPDKQVHKHSKIREQNSWRLAPVESNKLHAKSTGPKKNVRRNPKKKKTD
;
A
#
# COMPACT_ATOMS: atom_id res chain seq x y z
N MET A 1 -0.47 18.73 18.59
CA MET A 1 -1.82 18.18 18.64
C MET A 1 -1.68 16.72 19.03
N GLN A 2 -2.34 16.30 20.11
CA GLN A 2 -2.26 14.93 20.63
C GLN A 2 -3.55 14.15 20.35
N PHE A 3 -3.50 12.82 20.35
CA PHE A 3 -4.69 11.99 20.19
C PHE A 3 -5.74 12.24 21.28
N SER A 4 -5.33 12.53 22.52
CA SER A 4 -6.24 12.86 23.63
C SER A 4 -7.08 14.12 23.39
N GLU A 5 -6.58 15.05 22.57
CA GLU A 5 -7.33 16.26 22.17
C GLU A 5 -8.35 15.96 21.06
N LEU A 6 -8.06 14.94 20.25
CA LEU A 6 -8.85 14.53 19.09
C LEU A 6 -9.92 13.49 19.44
N ILE A 7 -9.59 12.54 20.33
CA ILE A 7 -10.40 11.38 20.69
C ILE A 7 -10.40 11.30 22.23
N PRO A 8 -11.29 12.04 22.92
CA PRO A 8 -11.28 12.10 24.39
C PRO A 8 -11.83 10.84 25.10
N ASN A 9 -12.24 9.81 24.37
CA ASN A 9 -12.77 8.57 24.95
C ASN A 9 -11.63 7.64 25.43
N GLU A 10 -11.58 7.36 26.73
CA GLU A 10 -10.50 6.60 27.38
C GLU A 10 -10.32 5.18 26.83
N LYS A 11 -11.42 4.48 26.52
CA LYS A 11 -11.37 3.12 25.95
C LYS A 11 -10.63 3.12 24.60
N ILE A 12 -10.90 4.15 23.79
CA ILE A 12 -10.30 4.28 22.47
C ILE A 12 -8.85 4.76 22.58
N LEU A 13 -8.53 5.66 23.52
CA LEU A 13 -7.15 6.07 23.80
C LEU A 13 -6.26 4.90 24.22
N HIS A 14 -6.80 3.99 25.04
CA HIS A 14 -6.09 2.76 25.40
C HIS A 14 -5.82 1.90 24.16
N ALA A 15 -6.81 1.72 23.28
CA ALA A 15 -6.64 0.98 22.03
C ALA A 15 -5.60 1.64 21.10
N ILE A 16 -5.56 2.97 21.03
CA ILE A 16 -4.56 3.74 20.28
C ILE A 16 -3.15 3.45 20.82
N THR A 17 -2.99 3.42 22.15
CA THR A 17 -1.71 3.10 22.81
C THR A 17 -1.31 1.65 22.55
N ASP A 18 -2.22 0.68 22.65
CA ASP A 18 -1.95 -0.73 22.37
C ASP A 18 -1.51 -0.96 20.92
N CYS A 19 -2.03 -0.16 20.00
CA CYS A 19 -1.64 -0.17 18.59
C CYS A 19 -0.32 0.57 18.30
N GLY A 20 0.32 1.19 19.31
CA GLY A 20 1.59 1.90 19.17
C GLY A 20 1.50 3.27 18.50
N PHE A 21 0.32 3.90 18.48
CA PHE A 21 0.15 5.23 17.91
C PHE A 21 0.57 6.31 18.91
N GLU A 22 1.62 7.07 18.59
CA GLU A 22 2.12 8.14 19.46
C GLU A 22 1.51 9.50 19.12
N THR A 23 1.60 9.91 17.85
CA THR A 23 1.17 11.24 17.38
C THR A 23 0.26 11.14 16.15
N PRO A 24 -0.78 11.97 16.05
CA PRO A 24 -1.67 11.95 14.89
C PRO A 24 -0.95 12.40 13.61
N THR A 25 -1.16 11.67 12.52
CA THR A 25 -0.66 12.06 11.18
C THR A 25 -1.42 13.28 10.65
N PRO A 26 -0.91 14.02 9.64
CA PRO A 26 -1.60 15.19 9.08
C PRO A 26 -3.04 14.91 8.65
N ILE A 27 -3.27 13.77 7.98
CA ILE A 27 -4.62 13.34 7.57
C ILE A 27 -5.53 13.08 8.77
N GLN A 28 -5.01 12.52 9.87
CA GLN A 28 -5.77 12.28 11.10
C GLN A 28 -6.10 13.59 11.82
N ALA A 29 -5.11 14.48 11.98
CA ALA A 29 -5.28 15.77 12.64
C ALA A 29 -6.36 16.65 11.96
N GLU A 30 -6.46 16.58 10.63
CA GLU A 30 -7.46 17.36 9.90
C GLU A 30 -8.82 16.65 9.74
N ALA A 31 -8.82 15.34 9.50
CA ALA A 31 -10.06 14.60 9.25
C ALA A 31 -10.85 14.33 10.54
N ILE A 32 -10.18 13.97 11.64
CA ILE A 32 -10.86 13.54 12.87
C ILE A 32 -11.84 14.60 13.41
N PRO A 33 -11.44 15.87 13.60
CA PRO A 33 -12.36 16.90 14.09
C PRO A 33 -13.54 17.15 13.14
N ALA A 34 -13.27 17.10 11.83
CA ALA A 34 -14.30 17.30 10.82
C ALA A 34 -15.33 16.16 10.83
N ILE A 35 -14.89 14.91 11.00
CA ILE A 35 -15.78 13.75 11.10
C ILE A 35 -16.61 13.83 12.39
N GLN A 36 -16.03 14.18 13.53
CA GLN A 36 -16.77 14.34 14.79
C GLN A 36 -17.85 15.43 14.69
N SER A 37 -17.61 16.49 13.92
CA SER A 37 -18.61 17.53 13.67
C SER A 37 -19.78 17.10 12.76
N GLY A 38 -19.78 15.85 12.28
CA GLY A 38 -20.83 15.29 11.43
C GLY A 38 -20.73 15.70 9.96
N ARG A 39 -19.61 16.30 9.52
CA ARG A 39 -19.39 16.68 8.12
C ARG A 39 -19.04 15.46 7.28
N ASP A 40 -19.55 15.43 6.05
CA ASP A 40 -19.06 14.50 5.03
C ASP A 40 -17.63 14.85 4.63
N ILE A 41 -16.84 13.84 4.26
CA ILE A 41 -15.42 13.99 3.97
C ILE A 41 -15.06 13.40 2.61
N ILE A 42 -14.25 14.13 1.85
CA ILE A 42 -13.37 13.56 0.82
C ILE A 42 -11.96 13.60 1.38
N GLY A 43 -11.43 12.43 1.74
CA GLY A 43 -10.08 12.25 2.26
C GLY A 43 -9.17 11.71 1.16
N CYS A 44 -8.24 12.53 0.68
CA CYS A 44 -7.25 12.14 -0.31
C CYS A 44 -5.89 11.97 0.37
N ALA A 45 -5.44 10.73 0.50
CA ALA A 45 -4.13 10.44 1.06
C ALA A 45 -3.63 9.06 0.61
N ARG A 46 -2.32 8.87 0.56
CA ARG A 46 -1.72 7.59 0.16
C ARG A 46 -2.01 6.48 1.17
N THR A 47 -1.90 5.22 0.75
CA THR A 47 -1.88 4.09 1.69
C THR A 47 -0.71 4.25 2.67
N GLY A 48 -0.91 3.89 3.94
CA GLY A 48 0.14 3.99 4.97
C GLY A 48 0.25 5.35 5.66
N THR A 49 -0.52 6.38 5.26
CA THR A 49 -0.56 7.68 5.95
C THR A 49 -1.50 7.71 7.17
N GLY A 50 -2.10 6.57 7.51
CA GLY A 50 -3.03 6.45 8.62
C GLY A 50 -4.49 6.82 8.29
N LYS A 51 -4.90 6.79 7.01
CA LYS A 51 -6.29 6.97 6.55
C LYS A 51 -7.30 6.16 7.35
N THR A 52 -7.00 4.88 7.60
CA THR A 52 -7.89 3.99 8.34
C THR A 52 -8.19 4.53 9.73
N ALA A 53 -7.17 4.91 10.50
CA ALA A 53 -7.38 5.51 11.82
C ALA A 53 -8.08 6.89 11.74
N ALA A 54 -7.81 7.66 10.68
CA ALA A 54 -8.42 8.97 10.47
C ALA A 54 -9.96 8.93 10.40
N PHE A 55 -10.55 7.88 9.81
CA PHE A 55 -12.00 7.69 9.82
C PHE A 55 -12.50 6.74 10.91
N ALA A 56 -11.73 5.70 11.25
CA ALA A 56 -12.18 4.67 12.17
C ALA A 56 -12.32 5.18 13.60
N LEU A 57 -11.33 5.94 14.10
CA LEU A 57 -11.33 6.43 15.48
C LEU A 57 -12.55 7.33 15.79
N PRO A 58 -12.84 8.38 15.01
CA PRO A 58 -14.01 9.22 15.28
C PRO A 58 -15.34 8.49 15.05
N LEU A 59 -15.39 7.52 14.13
CA LEU A 59 -16.54 6.66 13.89
C LEU A 59 -16.81 5.76 15.10
N ILE A 60 -15.79 5.05 15.59
CA ILE A 60 -15.89 4.18 16.78
C ILE A 60 -16.32 5.01 17.99
N GLN A 61 -15.72 6.18 18.19
CA GLN A 61 -16.13 7.08 19.28
C GLN A 61 -17.60 7.45 19.20
N ARG A 62 -18.07 7.91 18.03
CA ARG A 62 -19.47 8.27 17.84
C ARG A 62 -20.43 7.12 18.16
N LEU A 63 -20.08 5.89 17.77
CA LEU A 63 -20.91 4.73 18.04
C LEU A 63 -20.88 4.31 19.51
N GLU A 64 -19.71 4.34 20.16
CA GLU A 64 -19.53 3.99 21.57
C GLU A 64 -20.23 4.99 22.49
N ASP A 65 -20.10 6.30 22.22
CA ASP A 65 -20.72 7.36 23.03
C ASP A 65 -22.25 7.28 23.05
N THR A 66 -22.84 6.58 22.08
CA THR A 66 -24.28 6.36 21.94
C THR A 66 -24.69 4.90 22.13
N TRP A 67 -23.75 4.03 22.53
CA TRP A 67 -24.01 2.62 22.72
C TRP A 67 -24.85 2.37 23.97
N THR A 68 -25.80 1.44 23.88
CA THR A 68 -26.59 0.96 25.02
C THR A 68 -26.86 -0.54 24.88
N ALA A 69 -26.96 -1.24 26.01
CA ALA A 69 -27.24 -2.68 26.02
C ALA A 69 -28.63 -3.05 25.46
N ALA A 70 -29.60 -2.13 25.55
CA ALA A 70 -30.98 -2.34 25.11
C ALA A 70 -31.24 -1.97 23.63
N ARG A 71 -30.18 -1.79 22.83
CA ARG A 71 -30.31 -1.31 21.44
C ARG A 71 -30.93 -2.35 20.50
N GLU A 72 -31.54 -1.84 19.44
CA GLU A 72 -32.03 -2.66 18.32
C GLU A 72 -30.89 -3.37 17.60
N ILE A 73 -31.17 -4.58 17.11
CA ILE A 73 -30.26 -5.39 16.28
C ILE A 73 -30.18 -4.74 14.90
N ARG A 74 -29.14 -3.94 14.66
CA ARG A 74 -28.99 -3.18 13.42
C ARG A 74 -27.54 -2.85 13.08
N VAL A 75 -27.28 -2.65 11.79
CA VAL A 75 -26.00 -2.11 11.29
C VAL A 75 -26.02 -0.60 11.38
N ARG A 76 -25.15 -0.04 12.24
CA ARG A 76 -25.04 1.41 12.47
C ARG A 76 -24.00 2.06 11.57
N SER A 77 -22.94 1.35 11.23
CA SER A 77 -21.93 1.81 10.28
C SER A 77 -21.62 0.75 9.23
N LEU A 78 -21.52 1.21 7.98
CA LEU A 78 -21.10 0.42 6.84
C LEU A 78 -19.79 0.99 6.28
N ILE A 79 -18.78 0.14 6.14
CA ILE A 79 -17.49 0.45 5.53
C ILE A 79 -17.29 -0.47 4.33
N LEU A 80 -17.25 0.10 3.13
CA LEU A 80 -16.97 -0.65 1.91
C LEU A 80 -15.49 -0.64 1.57
N SER A 81 -14.97 -1.81 1.23
CA SER A 81 -13.61 -2.01 0.76
C SER A 81 -13.61 -2.84 -0.54
N PRO A 82 -12.73 -2.54 -1.52
CA PRO A 82 -12.80 -3.12 -2.87
C PRO A 82 -12.43 -4.60 -2.95
N THR A 83 -11.59 -5.10 -2.05
CA THR A 83 -11.12 -6.48 -2.12
C THR A 83 -11.27 -7.18 -0.79
N ARG A 84 -11.34 -8.51 -0.83
CA ARG A 84 -11.36 -9.34 0.38
C ARG A 84 -10.15 -9.06 1.26
N GLU A 85 -8.96 -8.96 0.67
CA GLU A 85 -7.71 -8.76 1.39
C GLU A 85 -7.71 -7.42 2.14
N LEU A 86 -8.08 -6.34 1.44
CA LEU A 86 -8.20 -5.03 2.08
C LEU A 86 -9.29 -5.00 3.14
N ALA A 87 -10.43 -5.65 2.90
CA ALA A 87 -11.51 -5.74 3.87
C ALA A 87 -11.07 -6.48 5.14
N ILE A 88 -10.29 -7.56 5.01
CA ILE A 88 -9.70 -8.30 6.15
C ILE A 88 -8.75 -7.40 6.94
N GLN A 89 -7.83 -6.71 6.26
CA GLN A 89 -6.87 -5.81 6.92
C GLN A 89 -7.59 -4.66 7.63
N LEU A 90 -8.56 -4.04 6.94
CA LEU A 90 -9.38 -2.99 7.48
C LEU A 90 -10.15 -3.47 8.71
N HIS A 91 -10.80 -4.63 8.64
CA HIS A 91 -11.53 -5.20 9.78
C HIS A 91 -10.63 -5.52 10.97
N LYS A 92 -9.40 -6.01 10.72
CA LYS A 92 -8.40 -6.21 11.78
C LYS A 92 -8.07 -4.90 12.49
N ASN A 93 -7.87 -3.81 11.75
CA ASN A 93 -7.61 -2.49 12.32
C ASN A 93 -8.81 -1.97 13.11
N ILE A 94 -10.02 -2.07 12.54
CA ILE A 94 -11.27 -1.68 13.24
C ILE A 94 -11.41 -2.46 14.57
N LYS A 95 -11.16 -3.77 14.57
CA LYS A 95 -11.19 -4.60 15.77
C LYS A 95 -10.16 -4.17 16.81
N ALA A 96 -8.95 -3.82 16.38
CA ALA A 96 -7.91 -3.35 17.28
C ALA A 96 -8.31 -2.02 17.94
N PHE A 97 -8.85 -1.07 17.16
CA PHE A 97 -9.32 0.22 17.68
C PHE A 97 -10.56 0.14 18.57
N ALA A 98 -11.39 -0.90 18.38
CA ALA A 98 -12.60 -1.14 19.15
C ALA A 98 -12.41 -2.17 20.29
N VAL A 99 -11.18 -2.63 20.56
CA VAL A 99 -10.95 -3.79 21.45
C VAL A 99 -11.45 -3.58 22.89
N HIS A 100 -11.46 -2.33 23.36
CA HIS A 100 -11.92 -1.96 24.71
C HIS A 100 -13.36 -1.43 24.72
N THR A 101 -14.08 -1.46 23.59
CA THR A 101 -15.45 -0.95 23.46
C THR A 101 -16.48 -2.08 23.48
N GLU A 102 -17.77 -1.74 23.58
CA GLU A 102 -18.86 -2.71 23.54
C GLU A 102 -19.40 -2.95 22.11
N LEU A 103 -18.66 -2.46 21.11
CA LEU A 103 -19.08 -2.48 19.72
C LEU A 103 -18.80 -3.85 19.08
N ASN A 104 -19.81 -4.40 18.43
CA ASN A 104 -19.71 -5.62 17.64
C ASN A 104 -19.33 -5.29 16.21
N THR A 105 -18.35 -6.01 15.66
CA THR A 105 -17.86 -5.79 14.30
C THR A 105 -17.95 -7.07 13.47
N LEU A 106 -18.32 -6.94 12.19
CA LEU A 106 -18.42 -8.05 11.27
C LEU A 106 -17.72 -7.75 9.94
N LEU A 107 -17.11 -8.78 9.38
CA LEU A 107 -16.53 -8.77 8.04
C LEU A 107 -17.37 -9.61 7.09
N VAL A 108 -17.78 -9.00 5.98
CA VAL A 108 -18.59 -9.64 4.93
C VAL A 108 -17.86 -9.56 3.59
N HIS A 109 -17.39 -10.70 3.11
CA HIS A 109 -16.76 -10.82 1.80
C HIS A 109 -17.05 -12.17 1.14
N GLY A 110 -16.79 -12.28 -0.16
CA GLY A 110 -16.87 -13.53 -0.91
C GLY A 110 -15.85 -14.59 -0.46
N GLY A 111 -16.10 -15.85 -0.79
CA GLY A 111 -15.17 -16.97 -0.51
C GLY A 111 -15.16 -17.46 0.94
N THR A 112 -16.24 -17.19 1.69
CA THR A 112 -16.62 -17.82 2.96
C THR A 112 -18.09 -18.19 2.94
N GLU A 113 -18.50 -19.11 3.80
CA GLU A 113 -19.88 -19.57 3.91
C GLU A 113 -20.84 -18.44 4.29
N TYR A 114 -22.03 -18.44 3.69
CA TYR A 114 -23.07 -17.44 3.98
C TYR A 114 -23.61 -17.59 5.40
N ILE A 115 -23.71 -18.83 5.90
CA ILE A 115 -24.44 -19.13 7.14
C ILE A 115 -23.83 -18.42 8.35
N ASP A 116 -22.50 -18.40 8.45
CA ASP A 116 -21.80 -17.75 9.57
C ASP A 116 -22.01 -16.24 9.57
N GLN A 117 -21.98 -15.62 8.38
CA GLN A 117 -22.24 -14.18 8.21
C GLN A 117 -23.70 -13.84 8.59
N ILE A 118 -24.65 -14.66 8.16
CA ILE A 118 -26.08 -14.48 8.48
C ILE A 118 -26.32 -14.65 9.99
N MET A 119 -25.70 -15.66 10.62
CA MET A 119 -25.81 -15.88 12.06
C MET A 119 -25.22 -14.73 12.86
N ALA A 120 -24.09 -14.16 12.42
CA ALA A 120 -23.50 -12.99 13.06
C ALA A 120 -24.38 -11.75 12.93
N LEU A 121 -24.92 -11.48 11.73
CA LEU A 121 -25.86 -10.37 11.51
C LEU A 121 -27.09 -10.45 12.42
N ARG A 122 -27.63 -11.65 12.63
CA ARG A 122 -28.77 -11.88 13.54
C ARG A 122 -28.47 -11.56 15.01
N LYS A 123 -27.20 -11.58 15.43
CA LYS A 123 -26.80 -11.22 16.80
C LYS A 123 -26.64 -9.72 17.01
N GLY A 124 -26.60 -8.93 15.93
CA GLY A 124 -26.38 -7.49 15.96
C GLY A 124 -24.93 -7.11 15.70
N VAL A 125 -24.73 -6.11 14.85
CA VAL A 125 -23.42 -5.66 14.37
C VAL A 125 -23.41 -4.15 14.33
N ASP A 126 -22.54 -3.47 15.09
CA ASP A 126 -22.37 -2.02 15.00
C ASP A 126 -21.69 -1.60 13.72
N ILE A 127 -20.56 -2.25 13.43
CA ILE A 127 -19.66 -1.87 12.34
C ILE A 127 -19.54 -3.04 11.37
N LEU A 128 -20.07 -2.85 10.17
CA LEU A 128 -19.98 -3.81 9.08
C LEU A 128 -18.90 -3.37 8.10
N VAL A 129 -17.82 -4.16 7.98
CA VAL A 129 -16.84 -4.03 6.89
C VAL A 129 -17.22 -5.00 5.79
N ALA A 130 -17.39 -4.53 4.55
CA ALA A 130 -17.86 -5.40 3.47
C ALA A 130 -17.25 -5.12 2.09
N THR A 131 -17.19 -6.17 1.26
CA THR A 131 -17.02 -6.03 -0.19
C THR A 131 -18.39 -5.88 -0.88
N PRO A 132 -18.56 -5.02 -1.91
CA PRO A 132 -19.86 -4.69 -2.49
C PRO A 132 -20.69 -5.91 -2.94
N GLY A 133 -20.08 -6.82 -3.72
CA GLY A 133 -20.79 -7.97 -4.28
C GLY A 133 -21.43 -8.87 -3.22
N ARG A 134 -20.64 -9.34 -2.24
CA ARG A 134 -21.18 -10.18 -1.15
C ARG A 134 -22.24 -9.45 -0.33
N MET A 135 -22.08 -8.15 -0.11
CA MET A 135 -23.08 -7.38 0.64
C MET A 135 -24.42 -7.32 -0.11
N LEU A 136 -24.38 -7.05 -1.42
CA LEU A 136 -25.57 -7.06 -2.27
C LEU A 136 -26.25 -8.45 -2.26
N ASP A 137 -25.48 -9.54 -2.31
CA ASP A 137 -26.05 -10.89 -2.20
C ASP A 137 -26.81 -11.11 -0.87
N LEU A 138 -26.28 -10.60 0.25
CA LEU A 138 -26.93 -10.72 1.56
C LEU A 138 -28.20 -9.86 1.66
N ILE A 139 -28.22 -8.71 1.00
CA ILE A 139 -29.41 -7.86 0.88
C ILE A 139 -30.48 -8.57 0.04
N ASP A 140 -30.10 -9.12 -1.12
CA ASP A 140 -31.01 -9.86 -1.99
C ASP A 140 -31.61 -11.10 -1.29
N ARG A 141 -30.84 -11.72 -0.40
CA ARG A 141 -31.29 -12.81 0.49
C ARG A 141 -32.11 -12.35 1.71
N LYS A 142 -32.37 -11.05 1.86
CA LYS A 142 -33.05 -10.43 3.00
C LYS A 142 -32.39 -10.73 4.36
N ALA A 143 -31.08 -10.94 4.35
CA ALA A 143 -30.29 -11.19 5.56
C ALA A 143 -29.62 -9.92 6.12
N LEU A 144 -29.56 -8.85 5.33
CA LEU A 144 -28.96 -7.57 5.69
C LEU A 144 -29.91 -6.44 5.29
N SER A 145 -30.15 -5.50 6.21
CA SER A 145 -30.81 -4.21 5.96
C SER A 145 -29.84 -3.07 6.24
N LEU A 146 -29.95 -1.99 5.48
CA LEU A 146 -29.08 -0.81 5.57
C LEU A 146 -29.82 0.45 6.02
N ASP A 147 -31.12 0.35 6.31
CA ASP A 147 -32.05 1.45 6.61
C ASP A 147 -31.80 2.17 7.94
N GLN A 148 -30.85 1.70 8.75
CA GLN A 148 -30.46 2.35 10.00
C GLN A 148 -28.95 2.69 10.06
N VAL A 149 -28.27 2.70 8.91
CA VAL A 149 -26.87 3.12 8.82
C VAL A 149 -26.75 4.62 9.07
N GLU A 150 -26.00 4.98 10.10
CA GLU A 150 -25.70 6.34 10.56
C GLU A 150 -24.44 6.89 9.88
N VAL A 151 -23.45 6.03 9.61
CA VAL A 151 -22.16 6.39 8.99
C VAL A 151 -21.83 5.42 7.86
N PHE A 152 -21.64 5.96 6.65
CA PHE A 152 -21.23 5.21 5.47
C PHE A 152 -19.82 5.61 5.03
N VAL A 153 -18.94 4.63 4.83
CA VAL A 153 -17.55 4.85 4.41
C VAL A 153 -17.28 4.08 3.12
N VAL A 154 -16.66 4.75 2.15
CA VAL A 154 -16.04 4.11 0.98
C VAL A 154 -14.54 4.28 1.11
N ASP A 155 -13.81 3.18 1.31
CA ASP A 155 -12.35 3.17 1.43
C ASP A 155 -11.70 2.66 0.13
N GLU A 156 -10.51 3.17 -0.19
CA GLU A 156 -9.78 2.93 -1.45
C GLU A 156 -10.70 3.07 -2.68
N ALA A 157 -11.39 4.21 -2.79
CA ALA A 157 -12.46 4.42 -3.75
C ALA A 157 -11.99 4.50 -5.22
N ASP A 158 -10.80 5.03 -5.48
CA ASP A 158 -10.12 4.90 -6.77
C ASP A 158 -10.01 3.43 -7.21
N ARG A 159 -9.57 2.55 -6.30
CA ARG A 159 -9.49 1.12 -6.56
C ARG A 159 -10.86 0.49 -6.79
N MET A 160 -11.91 0.93 -6.09
CA MET A 160 -13.27 0.48 -6.37
C MET A 160 -13.67 0.77 -7.83
N LEU A 161 -13.30 1.93 -8.36
CA LEU A 161 -13.60 2.31 -9.73
C LEU A 161 -12.83 1.47 -10.75
N ASP A 162 -11.54 1.26 -10.51
CA ASP A 162 -10.70 0.43 -11.38
C ASP A 162 -11.22 -1.01 -11.50
N MET A 163 -11.88 -1.48 -10.45
CA MET A 163 -12.51 -2.80 -10.38
C MET A 163 -13.91 -2.84 -10.98
N GLY A 164 -14.44 -1.71 -11.42
CA GLY A 164 -15.78 -1.61 -11.98
C GLY A 164 -16.90 -1.66 -10.94
N PHE A 165 -16.64 -1.40 -9.65
CA PHE A 165 -17.66 -1.39 -8.60
C PHE A 165 -18.49 -0.10 -8.53
N ALA A 166 -18.24 0.87 -9.42
CA ALA A 166 -19.02 2.10 -9.48
C ALA A 166 -20.55 1.87 -9.57
N PRO A 167 -21.05 0.93 -10.41
CA PRO A 167 -22.48 0.62 -10.48
C PRO A 167 -23.01 0.04 -9.16
N ASP A 168 -22.25 -0.83 -8.50
CA ASP A 168 -22.66 -1.43 -7.23
C ASP A 168 -22.78 -0.38 -6.13
N ILE A 169 -21.80 0.53 -6.01
CA ILE A 169 -21.85 1.62 -5.04
C ILE A 169 -23.05 2.54 -5.31
N ARG A 170 -23.35 2.83 -6.59
CA ARG A 170 -24.56 3.58 -6.98
C ARG A 170 -25.85 2.85 -6.68
N LYS A 171 -25.85 1.51 -6.68
CA LYS A 171 -26.99 0.68 -6.26
C LYS A 171 -27.18 0.69 -4.74
N ILE A 172 -26.08 0.74 -3.98
CA ILE A 172 -26.06 0.75 -2.51
C ILE A 172 -26.49 2.12 -1.96
N ALA A 173 -26.02 3.22 -2.53
CA ALA A 173 -26.23 4.56 -1.99
C ALA A 173 -27.71 4.94 -1.74
N PRO A 174 -28.68 4.56 -2.61
CA PRO A 174 -30.11 4.76 -2.37
C PRO A 174 -30.73 3.86 -1.29
N MET A 175 -30.09 2.74 -0.94
CA MET A 175 -30.56 1.83 0.13
C MET A 175 -30.24 2.36 1.53
N LEU A 176 -29.32 3.33 1.61
CA LEU A 176 -28.88 3.95 2.86
C LEU A 176 -29.79 5.14 3.23
N PRO A 177 -29.97 5.44 4.53
CA PRO A 177 -30.74 6.59 4.99
C PRO A 177 -30.27 7.89 4.38
N GLN A 178 -31.22 8.79 4.09
CA GLN A 178 -30.86 10.14 3.64
C GLN A 178 -30.16 10.94 4.74
N SER A 179 -30.50 10.72 6.01
CA SER A 179 -29.85 11.36 7.15
C SER A 179 -28.71 10.49 7.68
N ARG A 180 -27.60 10.46 6.94
CA ARG A 180 -26.36 9.78 7.32
C ARG A 180 -25.16 10.68 7.10
N GLN A 181 -24.07 10.40 7.79
CA GLN A 181 -22.75 10.93 7.44
C GLN A 181 -22.09 10.00 6.42
N ALA A 182 -21.45 10.56 5.41
CA ALA A 182 -20.73 9.80 4.40
C ALA A 182 -19.27 10.25 4.28
N LEU A 183 -18.37 9.27 4.24
CA LEU A 183 -16.92 9.46 4.21
C LEU A 183 -16.35 8.74 2.99
N PHE A 184 -15.57 9.45 2.18
CA PHE A 184 -14.99 8.93 0.94
C PHE A 184 -13.48 9.08 0.99
N PHE A 185 -12.77 7.96 1.06
CA PHE A 185 -11.31 7.92 1.15
C PHE A 185 -10.71 7.28 -0.10
N SER A 186 -9.68 7.93 -0.63
CA SER A 186 -9.03 7.51 -1.87
C SER A 186 -7.55 7.91 -1.85
N ALA A 187 -6.70 7.21 -2.60
CA ALA A 187 -5.33 7.66 -2.80
C ALA A 187 -5.24 8.75 -3.88
N THR A 188 -6.09 8.65 -4.90
CA THR A 188 -6.22 9.67 -5.96
C THR A 188 -7.66 10.11 -6.16
N MET A 189 -7.86 11.25 -6.80
CA MET A 189 -9.18 11.79 -7.12
C MET A 189 -9.35 12.06 -8.63
N PRO A 190 -9.31 11.01 -9.47
CA PRO A 190 -9.65 11.17 -10.89
C PRO A 190 -11.10 11.63 -11.05
N ALA A 191 -11.45 12.15 -12.24
CA ALA A 191 -12.79 12.67 -12.52
C ALA A 191 -13.91 11.66 -12.20
N ALA A 192 -13.68 10.36 -12.43
CA ALA A 192 -14.62 9.31 -12.08
C ALA A 192 -14.82 9.16 -10.55
N ALA A 193 -13.76 9.29 -9.75
CA ALA A 193 -13.83 9.27 -8.28
C ALA A 193 -14.57 10.47 -7.73
N LEU A 194 -14.26 11.66 -8.25
CA LEU A 194 -14.99 12.89 -7.91
C LEU A 194 -16.47 12.77 -8.25
N HIS A 195 -16.80 12.24 -9.43
CA HIS A 195 -18.17 12.05 -9.83
C HIS A 195 -18.91 11.05 -8.93
N LEU A 196 -18.29 9.93 -8.55
CA LEU A 196 -18.87 8.98 -7.60
C LEU A 196 -19.05 9.62 -6.21
N ALA A 197 -18.05 10.36 -5.72
CA ALA A 197 -18.12 11.06 -4.45
C ALA A 197 -19.30 12.05 -4.41
N ASN A 198 -19.52 12.81 -5.50
CA ASN A 198 -20.63 13.75 -5.63
C ASN A 198 -22.03 13.08 -5.61
N VAL A 199 -22.13 11.79 -5.93
CA VAL A 199 -23.39 11.03 -5.83
C VAL A 199 -23.69 10.64 -4.37
N ILE A 200 -22.65 10.45 -3.57
CA ILE A 200 -22.76 9.85 -2.23
C ILE A 200 -22.76 10.91 -1.13
N LEU A 201 -22.00 11.99 -1.31
CA LEU A 201 -21.67 12.99 -0.29
C LEU A 201 -22.50 14.27 -0.42
N ARG A 202 -22.62 15.02 0.68
CA ARG A 202 -23.32 16.30 0.77
C ARG A 202 -22.40 17.37 1.34
N LYS A 203 -22.02 18.35 0.50
CA LYS A 203 -21.13 19.47 0.86
C LYS A 203 -19.88 19.01 1.65
N PRO A 204 -19.12 18.03 1.13
CA PRO A 204 -18.02 17.43 1.87
C PRO A 204 -16.91 18.44 2.14
N LYS A 205 -16.21 18.28 3.27
CA LYS A 205 -14.90 18.90 3.46
C LYS A 205 -13.86 18.07 2.72
N HIS A 206 -13.02 18.74 1.93
CA HIS A 206 -11.86 18.12 1.30
C HIS A 206 -10.68 18.18 2.26
N VAL A 207 -10.06 17.03 2.49
CA VAL A 207 -8.88 16.88 3.33
C VAL A 207 -7.82 16.17 2.48
N SER A 208 -6.63 16.76 2.35
CA SER A 208 -5.55 16.20 1.54
C SER A 208 -4.24 16.28 2.32
N SER A 209 -3.57 15.13 2.50
CA SER A 209 -2.21 15.10 3.02
C SER A 209 -1.25 14.82 1.86
N ASP A 210 -0.49 15.86 1.52
CA ASP A 210 0.58 15.97 0.51
C ASP A 210 0.19 16.11 -0.97
N PRO A 211 0.86 17.03 -1.69
CA PRO A 211 0.85 17.03 -3.15
C PRO A 211 1.57 15.78 -3.67
N VAL A 212 1.10 15.28 -4.81
CA VAL A 212 1.55 14.06 -5.49
C VAL A 212 3.09 13.98 -5.69
N SER A 213 3.83 15.08 -5.59
CA SER A 213 5.30 15.17 -5.74
C SER A 213 6.11 14.50 -4.61
N ALA A 214 5.74 14.67 -3.33
CA ALA A 214 6.70 14.48 -2.22
C ALA A 214 7.22 13.03 -2.00
N ALA A 215 6.51 12.00 -2.47
CA ALA A 215 6.98 10.60 -2.34
C ALA A 215 7.76 10.09 -3.55
N ALA A 216 7.67 10.77 -4.70
CA ALA A 216 8.55 10.49 -5.82
C ALA A 216 9.99 10.94 -5.51
N GLU A 217 10.17 11.97 -4.69
CA GLU A 217 11.47 12.59 -4.43
C GLU A 217 12.49 11.62 -3.80
N ASN A 218 12.06 10.70 -2.94
CA ASN A 218 12.95 9.73 -2.26
C ASN A 218 13.13 8.40 -3.02
N ILE A 219 12.63 8.31 -4.25
CA ILE A 219 12.73 7.11 -5.09
C ILE A 219 13.65 7.41 -6.27
N ALA A 220 14.77 6.67 -6.35
CA ALA A 220 15.64 6.69 -7.51
C ALA A 220 14.89 6.03 -8.68
N LYS A 221 14.68 6.79 -9.77
CA LYS A 221 13.93 6.35 -10.94
C LYS A 221 14.88 6.23 -12.11
N THR A 222 14.85 5.09 -12.78
CA THR A 222 15.67 4.84 -13.98
C THR A 222 14.80 4.28 -15.09
N LEU A 223 14.97 4.80 -16.30
CA LEU A 223 14.25 4.42 -17.50
C LEU A 223 15.19 3.65 -18.44
N TYR A 224 14.70 2.53 -18.96
CA TYR A 224 15.39 1.71 -19.94
C TYR A 224 14.56 1.67 -21.23
N TYR A 225 15.13 2.19 -22.31
CA TYR A 225 14.55 2.06 -23.64
C TYR A 225 14.89 0.70 -24.23
N VAL A 226 13.87 -0.10 -24.51
CA VAL A 226 14.06 -1.50 -24.91
C VAL A 226 12.99 -1.94 -25.89
N GLU A 227 13.36 -2.73 -26.89
CA GLU A 227 12.38 -3.34 -27.79
C GLU A 227 11.49 -4.34 -27.04
N LYS A 228 10.22 -4.44 -27.45
CA LYS A 228 9.23 -5.31 -26.78
C LYS A 228 9.71 -6.76 -26.62
N ASN A 229 10.39 -7.30 -27.63
CA ASN A 229 10.91 -8.66 -27.61
C ASN A 229 12.12 -8.85 -26.68
N ASN A 230 12.82 -7.77 -26.35
CA ASN A 230 14.02 -7.79 -25.50
C ASN A 230 13.73 -7.49 -24.02
N LYS A 231 12.51 -7.05 -23.67
CA LYS A 231 12.11 -6.77 -22.28
C LYS A 231 12.37 -7.95 -21.33
N PHE A 232 12.08 -9.17 -21.78
CA PHE A 232 12.36 -10.39 -21.00
C PHE A 232 13.86 -10.54 -20.69
N ALA A 233 14.69 -10.45 -21.73
CA ALA A 233 16.13 -10.61 -21.61
C ALA A 233 16.75 -9.52 -20.73
N LEU A 234 16.24 -8.28 -20.84
CA LEU A 234 16.61 -7.19 -19.94
C LEU A 234 16.24 -7.49 -18.49
N LEU A 235 15.01 -7.94 -18.21
CA LEU A 235 14.60 -8.28 -16.86
C LEU A 235 15.49 -9.36 -16.25
N GLU A 236 15.72 -10.45 -16.98
CA GLU A 236 16.58 -11.54 -16.52
C GLU A 236 18.00 -11.04 -16.24
N TRP A 237 18.57 -10.25 -17.16
CA TRP A 237 19.90 -9.68 -17.00
C TRP A 237 20.00 -8.79 -15.75
N MET A 238 18.98 -7.98 -15.47
CA MET A 238 18.92 -7.14 -14.27
C MET A 238 18.79 -7.96 -13.00
N LEU A 239 17.87 -8.93 -12.95
CA LEU A 239 17.63 -9.76 -11.76
C LEU A 239 18.83 -10.63 -11.36
N ARG A 240 19.81 -10.83 -12.25
CA ARG A 240 21.06 -11.54 -11.95
C ARG A 240 22.19 -10.64 -11.46
N ARG A 241 22.08 -9.33 -11.64
CA ARG A 241 23.17 -8.36 -11.40
C ARG A 241 22.86 -7.36 -10.30
N LEU A 242 21.58 -7.06 -10.10
CA LEU A 242 21.12 -6.18 -9.05
C LEU A 242 21.24 -6.88 -7.69
N GLU A 243 21.70 -6.14 -6.69
CA GLU A 243 21.56 -6.53 -5.29
C GLU A 243 20.20 -6.05 -4.80
N TYR A 244 19.28 -6.99 -4.55
CA TYR A 244 17.94 -6.69 -4.06
C TYR A 244 17.55 -7.63 -2.91
N GLU A 245 16.73 -7.12 -2.00
CA GLU A 245 16.08 -7.94 -0.98
C GLU A 245 14.76 -8.52 -1.51
N ARG A 246 13.91 -7.64 -2.03
CA ARG A 246 12.57 -7.94 -2.57
C ARG A 246 12.30 -7.06 -3.79
N VAL A 247 11.79 -7.68 -4.84
CA VAL A 247 11.48 -7.06 -6.13
C VAL A 247 10.02 -7.30 -6.50
N LEU A 248 9.30 -6.23 -6.78
CA LEU A 248 7.95 -6.31 -7.35
C LEU A 248 7.98 -5.89 -8.81
N VAL A 249 7.68 -6.83 -9.70
CA VAL A 249 7.65 -6.64 -11.15
C VAL A 249 6.19 -6.46 -11.60
N PHE A 250 5.88 -5.34 -12.22
CA PHE A 250 4.55 -5.04 -12.72
C PHE A 250 4.38 -5.35 -14.20
N CYS A 251 3.38 -6.18 -14.49
CA CYS A 251 2.93 -6.50 -15.84
C CYS A 251 1.51 -5.98 -16.08
N ARG A 252 1.21 -5.64 -17.33
CA ARG A 252 -0.10 -5.10 -17.72
C ARG A 252 -1.22 -6.14 -17.63
N THR A 253 -0.93 -7.41 -17.99
CA THR A 253 -1.96 -8.44 -18.14
C THR A 253 -1.64 -9.70 -17.34
N ARG A 254 -2.67 -10.42 -16.90
CA ARG A 254 -2.53 -11.69 -16.15
C ARG A 254 -1.77 -12.74 -16.96
N ARG A 255 -2.15 -12.92 -18.23
CA ARG A 255 -1.46 -13.82 -19.17
C ARG A 255 0.00 -13.44 -19.39
N GLY A 256 0.31 -12.14 -19.43
CA GLY A 256 1.68 -11.65 -19.50
C GLY A 256 2.47 -11.98 -18.25
N ALA A 257 1.87 -11.80 -17.07
CA ALA A 257 2.47 -12.13 -15.78
C ALA A 257 2.77 -13.64 -15.64
N ASP A 258 1.81 -14.50 -15.99
CA ASP A 258 2.01 -15.97 -16.00
C ASP A 258 3.16 -16.36 -16.93
N ARG A 259 3.12 -15.89 -18.19
CA ARG A 259 4.16 -16.18 -19.19
C ARG A 259 5.55 -15.71 -18.73
N LEU A 260 5.63 -14.49 -18.20
CA LEU A 260 6.89 -13.93 -17.71
C LEU A 260 7.46 -14.79 -16.57
N THR A 261 6.61 -15.15 -15.62
CA THR A 261 6.99 -15.98 -14.47
C THR A 261 7.46 -17.36 -14.91
N GLU A 262 6.76 -18.02 -15.84
CA GLU A 262 7.20 -19.31 -16.39
C GLU A 262 8.57 -19.23 -17.05
N GLN A 263 8.85 -18.15 -17.80
CA GLN A 263 10.15 -17.97 -18.45
C GLN A 263 11.25 -17.70 -17.41
N LEU A 264 11.00 -16.88 -16.39
CA LEU A 264 11.96 -16.61 -15.32
C LEU A 264 12.23 -17.85 -14.47
N LYS A 265 11.22 -18.68 -14.18
CA LYS A 265 11.39 -19.98 -13.50
C LYS A 265 12.26 -20.95 -14.31
N LYS A 266 12.11 -20.97 -15.65
CA LYS A 266 12.99 -21.77 -16.54
C LYS A 266 14.44 -21.28 -16.54
N SER A 267 14.66 -20.03 -16.14
CA SER A 267 15.98 -19.45 -15.93
C SER A 267 16.49 -19.62 -14.48
N ASP A 268 15.88 -20.50 -13.69
CA ASP A 268 16.24 -20.79 -12.29
C ASP A 268 16.19 -19.57 -11.36
N LEU A 269 15.31 -18.60 -11.64
CA LEU A 269 15.09 -17.46 -10.74
C LEU A 269 13.96 -17.77 -9.73
N PRO A 270 14.13 -17.41 -8.44
CA PRO A 270 13.13 -17.64 -7.41
C PRO A 270 12.03 -16.58 -7.51
N VAL A 271 11.01 -16.89 -8.31
CA VAL A 271 9.92 -15.98 -8.67
C VAL A 271 8.55 -16.62 -8.54
N GLU A 272 7.57 -15.86 -8.09
CA GLU A 272 6.15 -16.25 -8.12
C GLU A 272 5.28 -15.20 -8.80
N VAL A 273 4.07 -15.61 -9.17
CA VAL A 273 3.10 -14.74 -9.86
C VAL A 273 1.89 -14.44 -8.97
N PHE A 274 1.48 -13.17 -8.93
CA PHE A 274 0.37 -12.70 -8.13
C PHE A 274 -0.69 -11.97 -8.97
N HIS A 275 -1.81 -12.65 -9.23
CA HIS A 275 -2.99 -12.03 -9.86
C HIS A 275 -4.32 -12.68 -9.46
N GLY A 276 -5.43 -12.06 -9.86
CA GLY A 276 -6.79 -12.44 -9.44
C GLY A 276 -7.25 -13.85 -9.84
N ASP A 277 -6.66 -14.47 -10.88
CA ASP A 277 -7.02 -15.84 -11.27
C ASP A 277 -6.40 -16.93 -10.36
N LYS A 278 -5.51 -16.56 -9.43
CA LYS A 278 -4.96 -17.49 -8.43
C LYS A 278 -5.94 -17.70 -7.28
N THR A 279 -5.97 -18.90 -6.71
CA THR A 279 -6.84 -19.21 -5.56
C THR A 279 -6.43 -18.39 -4.33
N GLN A 280 -7.38 -18.14 -3.42
CA GLN A 280 -7.12 -17.31 -2.25
C GLN A 280 -6.01 -17.84 -1.37
N THR A 281 -6.03 -19.15 -1.06
CA THR A 281 -5.00 -19.82 -0.25
C THR A 281 -3.65 -19.69 -0.90
N HIS A 282 -3.57 -19.87 -2.22
CA HIS A 282 -2.31 -19.72 -2.96
C HIS A 282 -1.79 -18.28 -2.92
N ARG A 283 -2.68 -17.28 -3.07
CA ARG A 283 -2.31 -15.86 -2.93
C ARG A 283 -1.80 -15.54 -1.53
N GLN A 284 -2.38 -16.12 -0.48
CA GLN A 284 -1.89 -15.92 0.90
C GLN A 284 -0.50 -16.52 1.10
N ASN A 285 -0.29 -17.76 0.66
CA ASN A 285 1.02 -18.40 0.75
C ASN A 285 2.09 -17.62 0.00
N ILE A 286 1.84 -17.22 -1.25
CA ILE A 286 2.79 -16.41 -2.04
C ILE A 286 3.16 -15.11 -1.31
N LEU A 287 2.21 -14.48 -0.60
CA LEU A 287 2.48 -13.27 0.15
C LEU A 287 3.29 -13.51 1.42
N GLU A 288 3.09 -14.66 2.07
CA GLU A 288 3.91 -15.07 3.20
C GLU A 288 5.34 -15.37 2.75
N ASP A 289 5.50 -16.12 1.65
CA ASP A 289 6.80 -16.46 1.05
C ASP A 289 7.54 -15.21 0.55
N PHE A 290 6.82 -14.23 -0.03
CA PHE A 290 7.40 -12.97 -0.45
C PHE A 290 7.82 -12.10 0.74
N ARG A 291 7.05 -12.10 1.84
CA ARG A 291 7.39 -11.35 3.06
C ARG A 291 8.58 -11.97 3.80
N SER A 292 8.64 -13.29 3.87
CA SER A 292 9.75 -14.02 4.49
C SER A 292 11.05 -13.89 3.71
N GLY A 293 10.97 -13.55 2.41
CA GLY A 293 12.11 -13.49 1.50
C GLY A 293 12.45 -14.84 0.86
N GLU A 294 11.65 -15.88 1.09
CA GLU A 294 11.79 -17.19 0.44
C GLU A 294 11.64 -17.08 -1.07
N THR A 295 10.69 -16.26 -1.52
CA THR A 295 10.58 -15.86 -2.94
C THR A 295 10.80 -14.36 -3.06
N PRO A 296 12.01 -13.88 -3.41
CA PRO A 296 12.33 -12.46 -3.42
C PRO A 296 11.78 -11.71 -4.64
N VAL A 297 11.33 -12.40 -5.69
CA VAL A 297 10.78 -11.76 -6.90
C VAL A 297 9.29 -12.10 -7.05
N LEU A 298 8.46 -11.06 -7.16
CA LEU A 298 7.01 -11.22 -7.37
C LEU A 298 6.59 -10.52 -8.66
N VAL A 299 5.99 -11.25 -9.58
CA VAL A 299 5.39 -10.69 -10.80
C VAL A 299 3.90 -10.48 -10.56
N ALA A 300 3.40 -9.25 -10.72
CA ALA A 300 2.03 -8.92 -10.41
C ALA A 300 1.38 -7.99 -11.46
N THR A 301 0.04 -8.00 -11.49
CA THR A 301 -0.73 -6.95 -12.18
C THR A 301 -1.15 -5.86 -11.21
N ASP A 302 -1.42 -4.66 -11.71
CA ASP A 302 -1.86 -3.51 -10.90
C ASP A 302 -3.00 -3.86 -9.96
N LEU A 303 -4.05 -4.48 -10.50
CA LEU A 303 -5.23 -4.85 -9.75
C LEU A 303 -4.92 -5.74 -8.55
N ALA A 304 -3.98 -6.67 -8.74
CA ALA A 304 -3.63 -7.64 -7.72
C ALA A 304 -2.67 -7.03 -6.68
N ALA A 305 -1.65 -6.31 -7.13
CA ALA A 305 -0.66 -5.64 -6.29
C ALA A 305 -1.22 -4.46 -5.46
N ARG A 306 -2.35 -3.87 -5.89
CA ARG A 306 -3.04 -2.85 -5.10
C ARG A 306 -3.43 -3.44 -3.73
N GLY A 307 -3.27 -2.65 -2.67
CA GLY A 307 -3.65 -3.04 -1.31
C GLY A 307 -2.95 -4.26 -0.70
N ILE A 308 -1.93 -4.80 -1.37
CA ILE A 308 -1.01 -5.67 -0.67
C ILE A 308 -0.12 -4.77 0.19
N ASP A 309 -0.24 -4.97 1.49
CA ASP A 309 0.64 -4.35 2.46
C ASP A 309 1.89 -5.23 2.59
N ILE A 310 2.89 -4.91 1.76
CA ILE A 310 4.22 -5.49 1.86
C ILE A 310 5.18 -4.37 2.17
N GLU A 311 5.80 -4.48 3.34
CA GLU A 311 6.87 -3.61 3.76
C GLU A 311 8.19 -4.01 3.09
N ASN A 312 9.15 -3.08 3.04
CA ASN A 312 10.54 -3.36 2.67
C ASN A 312 10.73 -3.91 1.24
N ILE A 313 9.97 -3.42 0.25
CA ILE A 313 10.27 -3.68 -1.15
C ILE A 313 11.44 -2.80 -1.58
N SER A 314 12.58 -3.41 -1.90
CA SER A 314 13.78 -2.68 -2.31
C SER A 314 13.68 -2.12 -3.73
N HIS A 315 13.06 -2.88 -4.64
CA HIS A 315 13.00 -2.54 -6.05
C HIS A 315 11.59 -2.71 -6.62
N ILE A 316 11.15 -1.72 -7.38
CA ILE A 316 9.97 -1.79 -8.24
C ILE A 316 10.45 -1.86 -9.68
N ILE A 317 9.97 -2.84 -10.44
CA ILE A 317 10.26 -2.95 -11.87
C ILE A 317 8.97 -2.81 -12.66
N ASN A 318 8.81 -1.73 -13.41
CA ASN A 318 7.75 -1.57 -14.40
C ASN A 318 8.15 -2.28 -15.69
N PHE A 319 7.86 -3.58 -15.79
CA PHE A 319 8.11 -4.35 -17.01
C PHE A 319 7.27 -3.83 -18.18
N ASP A 320 6.02 -3.48 -17.88
CA ASP A 320 5.14 -2.71 -18.76
C ASP A 320 4.83 -1.36 -18.10
N LEU A 321 4.94 -0.25 -18.84
CA LEU A 321 4.48 1.04 -18.31
C LEU A 321 2.95 1.03 -18.11
N PRO A 322 2.45 1.60 -16.99
CA PRO A 322 1.02 1.76 -16.81
C PRO A 322 0.48 2.79 -17.81
N ASN A 323 -0.77 2.60 -18.23
CA ASN A 323 -1.45 3.50 -19.15
C ASN A 323 -1.92 4.81 -18.49
N GLU A 324 -1.91 4.87 -17.15
CA GLU A 324 -2.30 6.03 -16.36
C GLU A 324 -1.14 6.47 -15.47
N ALA A 325 -0.86 7.77 -15.42
CA ALA A 325 0.26 8.33 -14.68
C ALA A 325 0.14 8.14 -13.16
N GLU A 326 -1.08 8.23 -12.63
CA GLU A 326 -1.39 8.00 -11.22
C GLU A 326 -1.02 6.57 -10.81
N THR A 327 -1.26 5.60 -11.68
CA THR A 327 -0.90 4.21 -11.44
C THR A 327 0.63 4.05 -11.35
N PHE A 328 1.42 4.79 -12.14
CA PHE A 328 2.88 4.79 -12.02
C PHE A 328 3.33 5.22 -10.62
N VAL A 329 2.81 6.34 -10.11
CA VAL A 329 3.11 6.83 -8.76
C VAL A 329 2.73 5.80 -7.70
N HIS A 330 1.59 5.11 -7.88
CA HIS A 330 1.16 4.05 -6.97
C HIS A 330 2.05 2.81 -6.98
N ARG A 331 2.61 2.45 -8.14
CA ARG A 331 3.55 1.32 -8.25
C ARG A 331 4.85 1.65 -7.54
N ILE A 332 5.46 2.78 -7.85
CA ILE A 332 6.75 3.16 -7.25
C ILE A 332 6.61 3.46 -5.76
N GLY A 333 5.46 3.98 -5.30
CA GLY A 333 5.15 4.16 -3.88
C GLY A 333 4.98 2.85 -3.07
N ARG A 334 5.16 1.68 -3.70
CA ARG A 334 5.29 0.40 -2.98
C ARG A 334 6.69 0.19 -2.40
N THR A 335 7.69 0.95 -2.86
CA THR A 335 8.98 1.11 -2.19
C THR A 335 9.01 2.40 -1.35
N ALA A 336 10.12 2.68 -0.66
CA ALA A 336 10.37 3.93 0.07
C ALA A 336 9.29 4.32 1.12
N ARG A 337 8.76 3.33 1.85
CA ARG A 337 7.83 3.59 2.97
C ARG A 337 8.59 3.98 4.25
N ALA A 338 7.97 4.79 5.10
CA ALA A 338 8.51 5.22 6.40
C ALA A 338 9.90 5.92 6.35
N GLY A 339 10.20 6.63 5.25
CA GLY A 339 11.44 7.42 5.11
C GLY A 339 12.64 6.66 4.54
N ALA A 340 12.49 5.38 4.17
CA ALA A 340 13.50 4.63 3.45
C ALA A 340 13.64 5.10 1.98
N SER A 341 14.81 4.89 1.37
CA SER A 341 15.00 5.06 -0.08
C SER A 341 14.54 3.81 -0.84
N GLY A 342 14.21 3.98 -2.11
CA GLY A 342 13.74 2.90 -2.98
C GLY A 342 14.19 3.09 -4.42
N ILE A 343 14.23 2.00 -5.19
CA ILE A 343 14.63 2.03 -6.61
C ILE A 343 13.44 1.63 -7.48
N ALA A 344 13.14 2.43 -8.48
CA ALA A 344 12.10 2.19 -9.49
C ALA A 344 12.72 2.13 -10.89
N LEU A 345 12.73 0.94 -11.47
CA LEU A 345 13.27 0.66 -12.80
C LEU A 345 12.11 0.51 -13.77
N SER A 346 12.14 1.20 -14.90
CA SER A 346 11.02 1.21 -15.85
C SER A 346 11.45 0.89 -17.26
N PHE A 347 10.78 -0.05 -17.91
CA PHE A 347 11.04 -0.42 -19.29
C PHE A 347 10.04 0.27 -20.20
N CYS A 348 10.52 0.98 -21.22
CA CYS A 348 9.68 1.61 -22.21
C CYS A 348 9.96 1.01 -23.58
N ASP A 349 8.96 0.34 -24.15
CA ASP A 349 8.98 -0.06 -25.56
C ASP A 349 8.34 1.00 -26.46
N PRO A 350 8.50 0.91 -27.81
CA PRO A 350 7.99 1.94 -28.72
C PRO A 350 6.48 2.19 -28.61
N SER A 351 5.69 1.19 -28.21
CA SER A 351 4.23 1.30 -28.10
C SER A 351 3.76 2.03 -26.82
N GLU A 352 4.64 2.25 -25.86
CA GLU A 352 4.31 2.82 -24.54
C GLU A 352 4.70 4.31 -24.41
N LYS A 353 5.21 4.92 -25.49
CA LYS A 353 5.69 6.31 -25.49
C LYS A 353 4.64 7.33 -25.07
N SER A 354 3.38 7.13 -25.45
CA SER A 354 2.27 8.02 -25.02
C SER A 354 2.11 7.99 -23.51
N TYR A 355 2.16 6.79 -22.92
CA TYR A 355 2.06 6.60 -21.47
C TYR A 355 3.25 7.22 -20.75
N LEU A 356 4.47 7.04 -21.27
CA LEU A 356 5.66 7.67 -20.72
C LEU A 356 5.54 9.19 -20.68
N ARG A 357 5.05 9.84 -21.75
CA ARG A 357 4.86 11.30 -21.76
C ARG A 357 3.86 11.77 -20.72
N GLU A 358 2.75 11.06 -20.56
CA GLU A 358 1.75 11.38 -19.54
C GLU A 358 2.33 11.21 -18.13
N ILE A 359 3.11 10.15 -17.89
CA ILE A 359 3.82 9.90 -16.62
C ILE A 359 4.80 11.04 -16.31
N LEU A 360 5.68 11.40 -17.25
CA LEU A 360 6.67 12.48 -17.04
C LEU A 360 5.98 13.84 -16.81
N THR A 361 4.90 14.11 -17.54
CA THR A 361 4.10 15.34 -17.37
C THR A 361 3.48 15.40 -15.98
N HIS A 362 2.94 14.28 -15.49
CA HIS A 362 2.32 14.18 -14.17
C HIS A 362 3.33 14.27 -13.03
N LEU A 363 4.53 13.69 -13.22
CA LEU A 363 5.62 13.79 -12.25
C LEU A 363 6.22 15.19 -12.20
N GLY A 364 6.22 15.92 -13.32
CA GLY A 364 6.84 17.23 -13.43
C GLY A 364 8.38 17.19 -13.43
N GLU A 365 8.96 16.01 -13.60
CA GLU A 365 10.42 15.77 -13.66
C GLU A 365 10.77 14.83 -14.82
N GLU A 366 12.03 14.88 -15.26
CA GLU A 366 12.60 13.89 -16.18
C GLU A 366 13.16 12.71 -15.39
N ILE A 367 13.02 11.50 -15.95
CA ILE A 367 13.61 10.28 -15.39
C ILE A 367 14.94 10.01 -16.09
N GLU A 368 15.98 9.68 -15.32
CA GLU A 368 17.29 9.32 -15.86
C GLU A 368 17.18 8.10 -16.77
N VAL A 369 17.76 8.20 -17.97
CA VAL A 369 17.81 7.10 -18.94
C VAL A 369 19.14 6.39 -18.79
N ASP A 370 19.09 5.09 -18.51
CA ASP A 370 20.26 4.24 -18.49
C ASP A 370 20.42 3.56 -19.86
N GLU A 371 21.55 3.84 -20.51
CA GLU A 371 21.90 3.31 -21.83
C GLU A 371 22.94 2.20 -21.75
N ASP A 372 23.52 1.94 -20.56
CA ASP A 372 24.57 0.96 -20.34
C ASP A 372 23.98 -0.44 -20.10
N HIS A 373 23.26 -0.93 -21.10
CA HIS A 373 22.70 -2.28 -21.10
C HIS A 373 22.68 -2.89 -22.51
N PRO A 374 22.83 -4.23 -22.63
CA PRO A 374 22.97 -4.90 -23.93
C PRO A 374 21.72 -4.90 -24.81
N PHE A 375 20.62 -4.30 -24.33
CA PHE A 375 19.31 -4.32 -24.99
C PHE A 375 18.79 -2.91 -25.31
N HIS A 376 19.65 -1.89 -25.25
CA HIS A 376 19.27 -0.50 -25.48
C HIS A 376 18.73 -0.30 -26.90
N SER A 377 17.62 0.43 -27.03
CA SER A 377 17.06 0.80 -28.34
C SER A 377 17.12 2.32 -28.56
N GLU A 378 18.09 2.76 -29.36
CA GLU A 378 18.24 4.18 -29.75
C GLU A 378 17.04 4.70 -30.57
N GLN A 379 16.31 3.80 -31.26
CA GLN A 379 15.13 4.15 -32.04
C GLN A 379 14.00 4.71 -31.17
N ILE A 380 14.03 4.48 -29.86
CA ILE A 380 13.01 4.94 -28.93
C ILE A 380 13.34 6.34 -28.42
N LYS A 381 14.62 6.64 -28.16
CA LYS A 381 15.15 7.93 -27.68
C LYS A 381 14.81 9.09 -28.62
N ASN A 382 14.79 8.86 -29.93
CA ASN A 382 14.52 9.91 -30.93
C ASN A 382 13.02 10.28 -31.08
N TYR A 383 12.10 9.57 -30.43
CA TYR A 383 10.66 9.86 -30.48
C TYR A 383 10.13 10.50 -29.19
N SER A 384 10.90 10.53 -28.10
CA SER A 384 10.62 11.35 -26.93
C SER A 384 11.00 12.80 -27.25
N GLY A 385 10.17 13.48 -28.06
CA GLY A 385 10.35 14.90 -28.34
C GLY A 385 10.54 15.67 -27.03
N ASN A 386 11.54 16.54 -27.00
CA ASN A 386 11.92 17.37 -25.86
C ASN A 386 10.69 17.83 -25.06
N VAL A 387 10.52 17.31 -23.85
CA VAL A 387 9.61 17.89 -22.88
C VAL A 387 10.24 19.23 -22.50
N GLN A 388 9.69 20.34 -22.98
CA GLN A 388 10.11 21.66 -22.52
C GLN A 388 9.68 21.80 -21.06
N SER A 389 10.58 21.44 -20.15
CA SER A 389 10.52 21.85 -18.76
C SER A 389 10.44 23.39 -18.72
N LYS A 390 9.30 23.92 -18.28
CA LYS A 390 9.18 25.32 -17.87
C LYS A 390 9.65 25.46 -16.42
N HIS A 391 10.89 25.08 -16.12
CA HIS A 391 11.70 25.62 -15.02
C HIS A 391 13.06 24.94 -15.02
N THR A 392 14.04 25.57 -15.67
CA THR A 392 15.46 25.30 -15.44
C THR A 392 16.02 26.44 -14.59
N PRO A 393 16.63 26.19 -13.41
CA PRO A 393 17.46 27.17 -12.75
C PRO A 393 18.72 27.37 -13.60
N ASP A 394 19.07 28.63 -13.84
CA ASP A 394 20.19 29.07 -14.66
C ASP A 394 21.52 28.51 -14.10
N LYS A 395 22.14 27.53 -14.78
CA LYS A 395 23.47 27.04 -14.43
C LYS A 395 24.52 27.94 -15.08
N GLN A 396 25.05 28.88 -14.30
CA GLN A 396 26.28 29.58 -14.64
C GLN A 396 27.42 28.59 -14.87
N VAL A 397 27.97 28.64 -16.08
CA VAL A 397 29.11 27.84 -16.53
C VAL A 397 30.38 28.39 -15.88
N HIS A 398 30.87 27.73 -14.83
CA HIS A 398 32.27 27.89 -14.41
C HIS A 398 33.16 26.97 -15.24
N LYS A 399 33.89 27.57 -16.19
CA LYS A 399 35.02 26.96 -16.88
C LYS A 399 36.13 26.67 -15.88
N HIS A 400 36.52 25.41 -15.73
CA HIS A 400 37.88 25.09 -15.30
C HIS A 400 38.58 24.16 -16.28
N SER A 401 39.80 24.60 -16.60
CA SER A 401 40.74 24.14 -17.62
C SER A 401 41.37 22.80 -17.29
N LYS A 402 41.60 22.01 -18.34
CA LYS A 402 42.44 20.80 -18.37
C LYS A 402 43.82 21.05 -17.77
N ILE A 403 44.23 20.20 -16.82
CA ILE A 403 45.65 19.94 -16.52
C ILE A 403 45.87 18.42 -16.58
N ARG A 404 46.98 18.08 -17.23
CA ARG A 404 47.48 16.76 -17.66
C ARG A 404 47.90 15.88 -16.47
N GLU A 405 47.87 14.58 -16.72
CA GLU A 405 48.33 13.45 -15.90
C GLU A 405 49.76 13.61 -15.34
N GLN A 406 49.99 13.11 -14.11
CA GLN A 406 51.07 12.16 -13.81
C GLN A 406 50.96 11.51 -12.41
N ASN A 407 50.99 10.18 -12.42
CA ASN A 407 51.62 9.23 -11.48
C ASN A 407 51.09 8.96 -10.04
N SER A 408 50.57 7.73 -9.94
CA SER A 408 51.04 6.62 -9.09
C SER A 408 50.80 6.66 -7.58
N TRP A 409 49.86 5.84 -7.08
CA TRP A 409 50.02 5.16 -5.79
C TRP A 409 49.50 3.71 -5.86
N ARG A 410 50.41 2.81 -5.48
CA ARG A 410 50.29 1.36 -5.47
C ARG A 410 49.41 0.88 -4.30
N LEU A 411 48.78 -0.27 -4.52
CA LEU A 411 48.19 -1.14 -3.50
C LEU A 411 49.22 -1.55 -2.42
N ALA A 412 48.76 -1.59 -1.16
CA ALA A 412 49.36 -2.35 -0.07
C ALA A 412 48.22 -2.87 0.85
N PRO A 413 48.42 -4.02 1.54
CA PRO A 413 47.37 -5.03 1.73
C PRO A 413 46.61 -4.93 3.06
N VAL A 414 45.47 -5.61 3.08
CA VAL A 414 44.59 -5.87 4.22
C VAL A 414 45.35 -6.63 5.33
N GLU A 415 45.43 -6.04 6.52
CA GLU A 415 45.78 -6.74 7.76
C GLU A 415 44.53 -6.91 8.65
N SER A 416 44.37 -8.16 9.09
CA SER A 416 43.35 -8.69 9.97
C SER A 416 43.38 -8.07 11.37
N ASN A 417 42.23 -7.61 11.86
CA ASN A 417 42.09 -7.22 13.27
C ASN A 417 41.25 -8.25 14.05
N LYS A 418 41.95 -9.16 14.73
CA LYS A 418 41.50 -9.89 15.93
C LYS A 418 42.33 -9.38 17.10
N LEU A 419 41.71 -8.96 18.20
CA LEU A 419 42.23 -8.96 19.58
C LEU A 419 41.03 -8.64 20.50
N HIS A 420 40.45 -9.62 21.18
CA HIS A 420 40.81 -10.17 22.49
C HIS A 420 40.30 -9.37 23.70
N ALA A 421 39.36 -10.01 24.39
CA ALA A 421 38.96 -9.77 25.76
C ALA A 421 40.15 -9.88 26.73
N LYS A 422 40.24 -8.92 27.67
CA LYS A 422 41.16 -8.97 28.81
C LYS A 422 40.49 -9.65 29.99
N SER A 423 41.12 -10.70 30.52
CA SER A 423 40.88 -11.22 31.86
C SER A 423 42.00 -10.77 32.81
N THR A 424 41.65 -10.16 33.93
CA THR A 424 42.47 -10.12 35.15
C THR A 424 41.64 -10.78 36.26
N GLY A 425 42.05 -11.98 36.70
CA GLY A 425 41.34 -12.73 37.72
C GLY A 425 41.68 -12.30 39.15
N PRO A 426 41.07 -12.95 40.16
CA PRO A 426 41.62 -13.02 41.52
C PRO A 426 42.13 -14.44 41.87
N LYS A 427 42.96 -14.45 42.92
CA LYS A 427 43.87 -15.51 43.37
C LYS A 427 43.20 -16.79 43.90
N LYS A 428 43.96 -17.90 43.82
CA LYS A 428 43.72 -19.25 44.37
C LYS A 428 43.53 -19.28 45.90
N ASN A 429 42.67 -20.20 46.38
CA ASN A 429 42.97 -21.16 47.47
C ASN A 429 42.00 -22.36 47.39
N VAL A 430 42.44 -23.56 46.99
CA VAL A 430 42.82 -24.75 47.82
C VAL A 430 41.65 -25.70 48.16
N ARG A 431 41.71 -26.92 47.59
CA ARG A 431 41.25 -28.29 48.05
C ARG A 431 39.81 -28.42 48.61
N ARG A 432 38.96 -29.39 48.21
CA ARG A 432 39.09 -30.87 48.29
C ARG A 432 37.84 -31.56 47.65
N ASN A 433 37.95 -32.88 47.47
CA ASN A 433 37.14 -33.87 46.70
C ASN A 433 35.64 -34.09 47.06
N PRO A 434 34.89 -34.94 46.30
CA PRO A 434 33.42 -34.95 46.18
C PRO A 434 32.69 -36.04 47.00
N LYS A 435 31.38 -35.84 47.23
CA LYS A 435 30.36 -36.88 47.54
C LYS A 435 29.00 -36.40 46.97
N LYS A 436 28.41 -37.10 45.99
CA LYS A 436 27.47 -38.26 46.07
C LYS A 436 26.08 -37.93 46.63
N LYS A 437 25.04 -38.23 45.79
CA LYS A 437 23.65 -38.63 46.11
C LYS A 437 22.78 -37.52 46.73
N LYS A 438 21.45 -37.44 46.62
CA LYS A 438 20.29 -38.13 45.99
C LYS A 438 19.08 -37.20 46.32
N THR A 439 17.94 -37.34 45.59
CA THR A 439 16.52 -37.17 46.03
C THR A 439 16.18 -36.15 47.14
N ASP A 440 15.22 -35.24 47.04
CA ASP A 440 13.89 -35.24 46.42
C ASP A 440 13.53 -33.83 45.90
#